data_AF-A0A1G3Q9J2-F1
#
_entry.id   AF-A0A1G3Q9J2-F1
#
_cell.length_a   1.000
_cell.length_b   1.000
_cell.length_c   1.000
_cell.angle_alpha   90.00
_cell.angle_beta   90.00
_cell.angle_gamma   90.00
#
_symmetry.space_group_name_H-M   'P 1'
#
loop_
_entity.id
_entity.type
_entity.pdbx_description
1 polymer ?
#
loop_
_entity_poly.entity_id
_entity_poly.type
_entity_poly.pdbx_seq_one_letter_code
_entity_poly.pdbx_strand_id
1 'polypeptide(L)'
;MQTSLQAITAKARRFKNHRFRNLYGMINERFLQESWFEINRKAFPGFDRVTANEYASELKGNIKNLVERLREKRYRAKLVKRTYIPIVEITMTIIFYYWLKALWLT
;
A
#
# COMPACT_ATOMS: atom_id res chain seq x y z
N MET A 1 -5.20 7.86 12.65
CA MET A 1 -6.04 8.39 11.56
C MET A 1 -6.36 9.86 11.81
N GLN A 2 -5.90 10.77 10.95
CA GLN A 2 -6.29 12.18 11.01
C GLN A 2 -7.83 12.31 10.89
N THR A 3 -8.48 13.04 11.81
CA THR A 3 -9.96 13.19 11.88
C THR A 3 -10.57 13.72 10.58
N SER A 4 -9.82 14.53 9.84
CA SER A 4 -10.20 15.05 8.53
C SER A 4 -10.43 13.96 7.47
N LEU A 5 -9.71 12.83 7.53
CA LEU A 5 -9.88 11.74 6.56
C LEU A 5 -11.15 10.92 6.83
N GLN A 6 -11.50 10.73 8.10
CA GLN A 6 -12.77 10.09 8.48
C GLN A 6 -13.97 10.92 7.99
N ALA A 7 -13.89 12.25 8.14
CA ALA A 7 -14.91 13.16 7.61
C ALA A 7 -15.01 13.09 6.07
N ILE A 8 -13.87 12.98 5.36
CA ILE A 8 -13.85 12.78 3.90
C ILE A 8 -14.51 11.46 3.52
N THR A 9 -14.16 10.36 4.19
CA THR A 9 -14.76 9.05 3.94
C THR A 9 -16.26 9.07 4.16
N ALA A 10 -16.73 9.68 5.27
CA ALA A 10 -18.16 9.83 5.54
C ALA A 10 -18.86 10.66 4.46
N LYS A 11 -18.24 11.76 4.01
CA LYS A 11 -18.76 12.63 2.96
C LYS A 11 -18.81 11.92 1.61
N ALA A 12 -17.78 11.16 1.25
CA ALA A 12 -17.72 10.39 0.01
C ALA A 12 -18.81 9.31 -0.03
N ARG A 13 -19.08 8.65 1.11
CA ARG A 13 -20.18 7.67 1.23
C ARG A 13 -21.56 8.31 1.06
N ARG A 14 -21.79 9.48 1.67
CA ARG A 14 -23.08 10.19 1.60
C ARG A 14 -23.32 10.89 0.27
N PHE A 15 -22.28 11.47 -0.31
CA PHE A 15 -22.37 12.31 -1.51
C PHE A 15 -21.44 11.78 -2.61
N LYS A 16 -21.91 10.78 -3.34
CA LYS A 16 -21.13 10.11 -4.41
C LYS A 16 -20.61 11.05 -5.50
N ASN A 17 -21.33 12.14 -5.78
CA ASN A 17 -20.97 13.13 -6.80
C ASN A 17 -20.12 14.29 -6.27
N HIS A 18 -19.69 14.25 -4.99
CA HIS A 18 -18.91 15.33 -4.40
C HIS A 18 -17.49 15.38 -4.95
N ARG A 19 -17.09 16.54 -5.50
CA ARG A 19 -15.72 16.78 -5.98
C ARG A 19 -14.85 17.37 -4.88
N PHE A 20 -13.91 16.58 -4.37
CA PHE A 20 -12.89 17.04 -3.42
C PHE A 20 -11.85 17.90 -4.14
N ARG A 21 -11.56 19.09 -3.62
CA ARG A 21 -10.69 20.09 -4.27
C ARG A 21 -9.28 20.23 -3.67
N ASN A 22 -8.95 19.51 -2.59
CA ASN A 22 -7.65 19.62 -1.91
C ASN A 22 -7.16 18.32 -1.25
N LEU A 23 -7.32 17.16 -1.89
CA LEU A 23 -6.78 15.91 -1.34
C LEU A 23 -5.25 15.91 -1.31
N TYR A 24 -4.62 16.53 -2.31
CA TYR A 24 -3.18 16.59 -2.43
C TYR A 24 -2.50 17.30 -1.26
N GLY A 25 -3.06 18.43 -0.80
CA GLY A 25 -2.54 19.17 0.34
C GLY A 25 -2.64 18.42 1.68
N MET A 26 -3.40 17.32 1.74
CA MET A 26 -3.54 16.49 2.94
C MET A 26 -2.44 15.46 3.07
N ILE A 27 -1.64 15.23 2.02
CA ILE A 27 -0.50 14.31 2.06
C ILE A 27 0.63 14.96 2.88
N ASN A 28 0.82 14.47 4.10
CA ASN A 28 1.83 14.95 5.04
C ASN A 28 2.56 13.76 5.70
N GLU A 29 3.58 14.06 6.51
CA GLU A 29 4.41 13.01 7.13
C GLU A 29 3.59 12.08 8.01
N ARG A 30 2.69 12.62 8.83
CA ARG A 30 1.80 11.82 9.69
C ARG A 30 0.89 10.91 8.87
N PHE A 31 0.30 11.43 7.79
CA PHE A 31 -0.54 10.64 6.91
C PHE A 31 0.23 9.46 6.31
N LEU A 32 1.43 9.70 5.76
CA LEU A 32 2.25 8.64 5.16
C LEU A 32 2.79 7.65 6.20
N GLN A 33 3.07 8.10 7.44
CA GLN A 33 3.42 7.23 8.56
C GLN A 33 2.26 6.30 8.92
N GLU A 34 1.02 6.81 8.95
CA GLU A 34 -0.15 5.97 9.21
C GLU A 34 -0.37 4.98 8.05
N SER A 35 -0.26 5.44 6.79
CA SER A 35 -0.39 4.57 5.61
C SER A 35 0.67 3.46 5.57
N TRP A 36 1.87 3.69 6.10
CA TRP A 36 2.92 2.68 6.20
C TRP A 36 2.46 1.42 6.95
N PHE A 37 1.60 1.55 7.96
CA PHE A 37 1.11 0.40 8.71
C PHE A 37 0.04 -0.40 7.97
N GLU A 38 -0.56 0.15 6.93
CA GLU A 38 -1.63 -0.48 6.14
C GLU A 38 -1.10 -1.23 4.90
N ILE A 39 0.15 -1.00 4.48
CA ILE A 39 0.70 -1.65 3.28
C ILE A 39 1.03 -3.14 3.52
N ASN A 40 0.96 -3.95 2.46
CA ASN A 40 1.44 -5.33 2.49
C ASN A 40 2.98 -5.37 2.49
N ARG A 41 3.58 -5.48 3.68
CA ARG A 41 5.03 -5.54 3.88
C ARG A 41 5.70 -6.82 3.35
N LYS A 42 4.92 -7.86 3.02
CA LYS A 42 5.42 -9.11 2.43
C LYS A 42 5.38 -9.10 0.90
N ALA A 43 4.96 -7.99 0.28
CA ALA A 43 4.98 -7.88 -1.17
C ALA A 43 6.41 -7.98 -1.73
N PHE A 44 6.53 -8.56 -2.92
CA PHE A 44 7.81 -8.61 -3.63
C PHE A 44 8.32 -7.18 -3.87
N PRO A 45 9.64 -6.95 -3.75
CA PRO A 45 10.21 -5.64 -3.98
C PRO A 45 9.98 -5.20 -5.44
N GLY A 46 9.86 -3.90 -5.62
CA GLY A 46 9.62 -3.28 -6.93
C GLY A 46 10.83 -3.38 -7.86
N PHE A 47 10.79 -2.60 -8.95
CA PHE A 47 11.90 -2.50 -9.88
C PHE A 47 13.20 -2.01 -9.21
N ASP A 48 13.07 -1.16 -8.19
CA ASP A 48 14.19 -0.65 -7.39
C ASP A 48 14.79 -1.65 -6.41
N ARG A 49 14.19 -2.85 -6.29
CA ARG A 49 14.63 -3.94 -5.41
C ARG A 49 14.63 -3.59 -3.92
N VAL A 50 14.07 -2.45 -3.52
CA VAL A 50 13.98 -2.06 -2.11
C VAL A 50 12.81 -2.79 -1.46
N THR A 51 13.11 -3.60 -0.45
CA THR A 51 12.11 -4.29 0.37
C THR A 51 11.48 -3.34 1.38
N ALA A 52 10.31 -3.72 1.91
CA ALA A 52 9.67 -2.94 2.97
C ALA A 52 10.57 -2.80 4.21
N ASN A 53 11.34 -3.84 4.56
CA ASN A 53 12.23 -3.81 5.72
C ASN A 53 13.41 -2.85 5.51
N GLU A 54 14.04 -2.88 4.33
CA GLU A 54 15.11 -1.94 3.98
C GLU A 54 14.60 -0.49 3.98
N TYR A 55 13.42 -0.25 3.42
CA TYR A 55 12.80 1.07 3.45
C TYR A 55 12.50 1.55 4.89
N ALA A 56 12.13 0.62 5.78
CA ALA A 56 11.81 0.94 7.16
C ALA A 56 13.03 1.27 8.04
N SER A 57 14.25 0.92 7.62
CA SER A 57 15.48 1.16 8.38
C SER A 57 15.67 2.65 8.75
N GLU A 58 15.27 3.55 7.85
CA GLU A 58 15.21 5.00 8.06
C GLU A 58 13.83 5.53 7.67
N LEU A 59 12.78 4.93 8.25
CA LEU A 59 11.39 5.23 7.87
C LEU A 59 11.06 6.73 7.98
N LYS A 60 11.50 7.39 9.05
CA LYS A 60 11.18 8.79 9.31
C LYS A 60 11.84 9.72 8.29
N GLY A 61 13.13 9.52 8.03
CA GLY A 61 13.87 10.27 7.00
C GLY A 61 13.30 10.04 5.60
N ASN A 62 12.99 8.79 5.25
CA ASN A 62 12.41 8.42 3.96
C ASN A 62 11.04 9.09 3.74
N ILE A 63 10.17 9.11 4.77
CA ILE A 63 8.87 9.79 4.69
C ILE A 63 9.04 11.30 4.57
N LYS A 64 9.93 11.92 5.37
CA LYS A 64 10.19 13.36 5.29
C LYS A 64 10.64 13.76 3.89
N ASN A 65 11.62 13.05 3.33
CA ASN A 65 12.10 13.28 1.97
C ASN A 65 11.01 13.07 0.91
N LEU A 66 10.14 12.07 1.08
CA LEU A 66 9.02 11.84 0.18
C LEU A 66 8.01 13.00 0.20
N VAL A 67 7.65 13.50 1.39
CA VAL A 67 6.75 14.65 1.53
C VAL A 67 7.33 15.91 0.90
N GLU A 68 8.62 16.16 1.09
CA GLU A 68 9.33 17.28 0.48
C GLU A 68 9.27 17.21 -1.05
N ARG A 69 9.65 16.07 -1.64
CA ARG A 69 9.56 15.84 -3.10
C ARG A 69 8.14 15.98 -3.64
N LEU A 70 7.12 15.59 -2.88
CA LEU A 70 5.73 15.79 -3.25
C LEU A 70 5.39 17.28 -3.24
N ARG A 71 5.67 18.00 -2.15
CA ARG A 71 5.40 19.45 -2.05
C ARG A 71 6.04 20.25 -3.18
N GLU A 72 7.27 19.90 -3.53
CA GLU A 72 8.03 20.57 -4.61
C GLU A 72 7.67 20.05 -6.00
N LYS A 73 6.71 19.12 -6.11
CA LYS A 73 6.28 18.47 -7.37
C LYS A 73 7.42 17.78 -8.13
N ARG A 74 8.48 17.38 -7.42
CA ARG A 74 9.63 16.64 -7.98
C ARG A 74 9.48 15.13 -7.86
N TYR A 75 8.51 14.65 -7.09
CA TYR A 75 8.26 13.22 -6.97
C TYR A 75 7.87 12.60 -8.32
N ARG A 76 8.60 11.56 -8.71
CA ARG A 76 8.28 10.70 -9.85
C ARG A 76 8.09 9.27 -9.32
N ALA A 77 6.92 8.69 -9.59
CA ALA A 77 6.64 7.32 -9.22
C ALA A 77 7.57 6.38 -10.00
N LYS A 78 8.10 5.36 -9.32
CA LYS A 78 8.94 4.35 -9.95
C LYS A 78 8.08 3.41 -10.81
N LEU A 79 8.73 2.75 -11.77
CA LEU A 79 8.07 1.77 -12.63
C LEU A 79 7.53 0.61 -11.82
N VAL A 80 6.29 0.20 -12.12
CA VAL A 80 5.66 -0.97 -11.52
C VAL A 80 6.14 -2.21 -12.24
N LYS A 81 6.81 -3.12 -11.51
CA LYS A 81 7.18 -4.43 -12.04
C LYS A 81 5.92 -5.28 -12.18
N ARG A 82 5.57 -5.65 -13.40
CA ARG A 82 4.49 -6.60 -13.68
C ARG A 82 5.13 -7.97 -13.91
N THR A 83 4.78 -8.93 -13.07
CA THR A 83 5.18 -10.33 -13.23
C THR A 83 3.92 -11.13 -13.53
N TYR A 84 3.97 -11.96 -14.57
CA TYR A 84 2.91 -12.93 -14.82
C TYR A 84 2.99 -14.02 -13.75
N ILE A 85 1.89 -14.22 -13.02
CA ILE A 85 1.75 -15.32 -12.06
C ILE A 85 0.87 -16.37 -12.73
N PRO A 86 1.41 -17.54 -13.10
CA PRO A 86 0.61 -18.58 -13.73
C PRO A 86 -0.42 -19.11 -12.74
N ILE A 87 -1.69 -19.11 -13.16
CA ILE A 87 -2.82 -19.50 -12.30
C ILE A 87 -2.74 -20.99 -11.90
N VAL A 88 -2.17 -21.83 -12.78
CA VAL A 88 -2.06 -23.29 -12.60
C VAL A 88 -1.34 -23.68 -11.30
N GLU A 89 -0.34 -22.90 -10.90
CA GLU A 89 0.49 -23.14 -9.71
C GLU A 89 -0.25 -22.78 -8.41
N ILE A 90 -1.11 -21.75 -8.46
CA ILE A 90 -1.94 -21.32 -7.34
C ILE A 90 -3.04 -22.36 -7.06
N THR A 91 -3.73 -22.84 -8.11
CA THR A 91 -4.81 -23.82 -7.94
C THR A 91 -4.29 -25.13 -7.37
N MET A 92 -3.15 -25.65 -7.86
CA MET A 92 -2.53 -26.86 -7.30
C MET A 92 -2.14 -26.69 -5.84
N THR A 93 -1.53 -25.56 -5.47
CA THR A 93 -1.08 -25.32 -4.09
C THR A 93 -2.25 -25.19 -3.12
N ILE A 94 -3.31 -24.48 -3.53
CA ILE A 94 -4.52 -24.31 -2.72
C ILE A 94 -5.26 -25.65 -2.58
N ILE A 95 -5.46 -26.38 -3.69
CA ILE A 95 -6.11 -27.71 -3.66
C ILE A 95 -5.31 -28.65 -2.76
N PHE A 96 -3.98 -28.73 -2.92
CA PHE A 96 -3.12 -29.56 -2.09
C PHE A 96 -3.21 -29.18 -0.61
N TYR A 97 -3.16 -27.89 -0.27
CA TYR A 97 -3.33 -27.43 1.12
C TYR A 97 -4.67 -27.88 1.73
N TYR A 98 -5.77 -27.71 1.01
CA TYR A 98 -7.10 -28.13 1.49
C TYR A 98 -7.23 -29.66 1.55
N TRP A 99 -6.63 -30.40 0.61
CA TRP A 99 -6.59 -31.87 0.64
C TRP A 99 -5.78 -32.40 1.82
N LEU A 100 -4.59 -31.85 2.07
CA LEU A 100 -3.70 -32.26 3.15
C LEU A 100 -4.28 -31.92 4.53
N LYS A 101 -4.99 -30.79 4.62
CA LYS A 101 -5.74 -30.40 5.83
C LYS A 101 -6.93 -31.31 6.08
N ALA A 102 -7.65 -31.74 5.03
CA ALA A 102 -8.74 -32.71 5.15
C ALA A 102 -8.21 -34.09 5.59
N LEU A 103 -7.04 -34.51 5.11
CA LEU A 103 -6.39 -35.76 5.48
C LEU A 103 -5.90 -35.78 6.95
N TRP A 104 -5.56 -34.63 7.52
CA TRP A 104 -5.13 -34.49 8.94
C TRP A 104 -6.29 -34.29 9.93
N LEU A 105 -7.52 -34.14 9.44
CA LEU A 105 -8.74 -33.96 10.23
C LEU A 105 -9.62 -35.22 10.26
N THR A 106 -9.14 -36.33 9.69
CA THR A 106 -9.70 -37.69 9.73
C THR A 106 -8.67 -38.64 10.33
#